data_AF-A0A1Q3QA80-F1
#
_entry.id   AF-A0A1Q3QA80-F1
#
_cell.length_a   1.000
_cell.length_b   1.000
_cell.length_c   1.000
_cell.angle_alpha   90.00
_cell.angle_beta   90.00
_cell.angle_gamma   90.00
#
_symmetry.space_group_name_H-M   'P 1'
#
loop_
_entity.id
_entity.type
_entity.pdbx_description
1 polymer ?
#
loop_
_entity_poly.entity_id
_entity_poly.type
_entity_poly.pdbx_seq_one_letter_code
_entity_poly.pdbx_strand_id
1 'polypeptide(L)'
;MKKIIFCPALIFFLTLSIACERQLDVDFSNERPLIVMNGIIEPDVPITVSISKSFLFTNTDSTAPYLKDVSVELRINNKLIEKMQLTGVDSTKQSSRRGVSYFRSVSHAKIGDRVRLEAKAPGLETVWAETVIPAPPTIEKVDTVTYITPVQSGNDSYYYRYYGNIPNITVEPFFRMMRLHIGLRTPKSNESNYFGLRISKLAPSSSPDYEYVPFGLFIDTQEDPIFANDPKNSFFDAIFEKNSRYSGSLVFTDNLFKNDAYTLNVNIMGYYTVVEINEEDYEVRNPPLEIIVSALSPELYRYLGSAEL
;
A
#
# COMPACT_ATOMS: atom_id res chain seq x y z
N MET A 1 -50.44 27.72 -39.08
CA MET A 1 -49.44 28.71 -38.63
C MET A 1 -49.02 28.36 -37.20
N LYS A 2 -47.81 27.80 -36.98
CA LYS A 2 -47.30 27.49 -35.64
C LYS A 2 -46.62 28.74 -35.07
N LYS A 3 -47.14 29.28 -33.97
CA LYS A 3 -46.52 30.40 -33.25
C LYS A 3 -45.32 29.86 -32.48
N ILE A 4 -44.12 30.24 -32.88
CA ILE A 4 -42.89 30.02 -32.10
C ILE A 4 -42.92 31.07 -30.98
N ILE A 5 -43.19 30.63 -29.76
CA ILE A 5 -43.12 31.48 -28.56
C ILE A 5 -41.63 31.60 -28.21
N PHE A 6 -41.05 32.75 -28.50
CA PHE A 6 -39.69 33.09 -28.11
C PHE A 6 -39.70 33.42 -26.61
N CYS A 7 -39.02 32.61 -25.80
CA CYS A 7 -38.99 32.76 -24.34
C CYS A 7 -37.68 33.47 -23.92
N PRO A 8 -37.66 34.82 -23.81
CA PRO A 8 -36.44 35.60 -23.52
C PRO A 8 -35.81 35.27 -22.16
N ALA A 9 -36.61 34.78 -21.20
CA ALA A 9 -36.11 34.34 -19.90
C ALA A 9 -35.17 33.12 -19.99
N LEU A 10 -35.39 32.23 -20.97
CA LEU A 10 -34.54 31.07 -21.21
C LEU A 10 -33.17 31.48 -21.77
N ILE A 11 -33.14 32.49 -22.65
CA ILE A 11 -31.92 33.04 -23.23
C ILE A 11 -31.08 33.75 -22.16
N PHE A 12 -31.74 34.50 -21.28
CA PHE A 12 -31.07 35.17 -20.16
C PHE A 12 -30.45 34.17 -19.16
N PHE A 13 -31.17 33.08 -18.86
CA PHE A 13 -30.64 31.98 -18.04
C PHE A 13 -29.48 31.23 -18.71
N LEU A 14 -29.49 31.07 -20.04
CA LEU A 14 -28.39 30.49 -20.81
C LEU A 14 -27.14 31.38 -20.86
N THR A 15 -27.29 32.71 -20.80
CA THR A 15 -26.14 33.62 -20.75
C THR A 15 -25.51 33.73 -19.36
N LEU A 16 -26.26 33.46 -18.29
CA LEU A 16 -25.77 33.42 -16.90
C LEU A 16 -24.97 32.13 -16.60
N SER A 17 -25.11 31.09 -17.42
CA SER A 17 -24.35 29.83 -17.34
C SER A 17 -23.11 29.80 -18.23
N ILE A 18 -22.77 30.92 -18.89
CA ILE A 18 -21.42 31.12 -19.45
C ILE A 18 -20.51 31.40 -18.26
N ALA A 19 -20.02 30.30 -17.73
CA ALA A 19 -19.09 30.12 -16.64
C ALA A 19 -18.24 31.36 -16.29
N CYS A 20 -18.29 31.74 -15.02
CA CYS A 20 -17.21 32.49 -14.39
C CYS A 20 -15.99 31.55 -14.33
N GLU A 21 -15.32 31.34 -15.48
CA GLU A 21 -14.05 30.66 -15.55
C GLU A 21 -13.02 31.58 -14.92
N ARG A 22 -12.65 31.27 -13.68
CA ARG A 22 -11.48 31.88 -13.06
C ARG A 22 -10.25 31.24 -13.71
N GLN A 23 -9.74 31.85 -14.77
CA GLN A 23 -8.43 31.49 -15.30
C GLN A 23 -7.39 31.71 -14.20
N LEU A 24 -6.77 30.61 -13.78
CA LEU A 24 -5.66 30.63 -12.86
C LEU A 24 -4.39 30.86 -13.70
N ASP A 25 -3.96 32.11 -13.81
CA ASP A 25 -2.65 32.41 -14.39
C ASP A 25 -1.57 31.99 -13.39
N VAL A 26 -1.04 30.78 -13.58
CA VAL A 26 0.10 30.28 -12.80
C VAL A 26 1.36 30.61 -13.57
N ASP A 27 2.10 31.61 -13.08
CA ASP A 27 3.40 31.99 -13.63
C ASP A 27 4.51 31.11 -13.02
N PHE A 28 5.02 30.17 -13.82
CA PHE A 28 6.12 29.28 -13.44
C PHE A 28 7.50 29.82 -13.85
N SER A 29 7.61 31.05 -14.36
CA SER A 29 8.86 31.60 -14.94
C SER A 29 10.02 31.70 -13.94
N ASN A 30 9.71 31.76 -12.64
CA ASN A 30 10.70 31.90 -11.56
C ASN A 30 10.84 30.65 -10.68
N GLU A 31 10.18 29.53 -11.01
CA GLU A 31 10.29 28.33 -10.19
C GLU A 31 11.67 27.69 -10.30
N ARG A 32 12.35 27.58 -9.16
CA ARG A 32 13.62 26.85 -9.06
C ARG A 32 13.32 25.38 -8.78
N PRO A 33 14.00 24.45 -9.46
CA PRO A 33 13.82 23.03 -9.18
C PRO A 33 14.28 22.72 -7.74
N LEU A 34 13.60 21.79 -7.10
CA LEU A 34 13.92 21.29 -5.76
C LEU A 34 14.59 19.94 -5.87
N ILE A 35 15.45 19.58 -4.92
CA ILE A 35 15.96 18.21 -4.80
C ILE A 35 14.82 17.31 -4.33
N VAL A 36 14.58 16.22 -5.03
CA VAL A 36 13.61 15.19 -4.67
C VAL A 36 14.38 13.96 -4.22
N MET A 37 14.15 13.53 -2.98
CA MET A 37 14.81 12.38 -2.37
C MET A 37 13.77 11.37 -1.91
N ASN A 38 13.81 10.16 -2.46
CA ASN A 38 12.91 9.07 -2.08
C ASN A 38 13.70 7.80 -1.75
N GLY A 39 13.34 7.12 -0.66
CA GLY A 39 13.92 5.85 -0.29
C GLY A 39 13.14 5.19 0.83
N ILE A 40 13.28 3.88 0.94
CA ILE A 40 12.82 3.07 2.06
C ILE A 40 14.06 2.44 2.67
N ILE A 41 14.13 2.45 4.00
CA ILE A 41 15.29 1.94 4.74
C ILE A 41 14.81 0.76 5.56
N GLU A 42 15.49 -0.36 5.40
CA GLU A 42 15.23 -1.60 6.11
C GLU A 42 16.43 -1.93 7.02
N PRO A 43 16.21 -2.58 8.17
CA PRO A 43 17.30 -2.99 9.06
C PRO A 43 18.20 -4.02 8.38
N ASP A 44 19.49 -3.96 8.68
CA ASP A 44 20.51 -4.95 8.31
C ASP A 44 20.69 -5.19 6.78
N VAL A 45 20.16 -4.29 5.94
CA VAL A 45 20.36 -4.31 4.48
C VAL A 45 20.94 -3.00 3.94
N PRO A 46 21.62 -3.02 2.78
CA PRO A 46 22.20 -1.81 2.18
C PRO A 46 21.17 -0.72 1.90
N ILE A 47 21.42 0.47 2.47
CA ILE A 47 20.54 1.63 2.28
C ILE A 47 20.66 2.13 0.84
N THR A 48 19.52 2.27 0.17
CA THR A 48 19.44 2.81 -1.19
C THR A 48 18.48 3.99 -1.21
N VAL A 49 18.89 5.08 -1.85
CA VAL A 49 18.06 6.28 -2.02
C VAL A 49 18.09 6.73 -3.47
N SER A 50 16.94 7.15 -3.96
CA SER A 50 16.79 7.76 -5.27
C SER A 50 16.78 9.29 -5.14
N ILE A 51 17.55 9.95 -6.00
CA ILE A 51 17.64 11.40 -6.08
C ILE A 51 17.27 11.86 -7.49
N SER A 52 16.40 12.85 -7.55
CA SER A 52 16.03 13.56 -8.76
C SER A 52 15.82 15.04 -8.43
N LYS A 53 15.34 15.81 -9.41
CA LYS A 53 14.86 17.17 -9.17
C LYS A 53 13.40 17.33 -9.58
N SER A 54 12.70 18.27 -8.96
CA SER A 54 11.36 18.66 -9.40
C SER A 54 11.45 19.34 -10.77
N PHE A 55 10.40 19.19 -11.57
CA PHE A 55 10.26 19.79 -12.88
C PHE A 55 8.78 20.03 -13.17
N LEU A 56 8.48 21.00 -14.04
CA LEU A 56 7.12 21.32 -14.43
C LEU A 56 6.49 20.19 -15.24
N PHE A 57 5.20 19.93 -15.03
CA PHE A 57 4.46 18.90 -15.78
C PHE A 57 4.48 19.15 -17.31
N THR A 58 4.58 20.43 -17.72
CA THR A 58 4.69 20.88 -19.11
C THR A 58 6.07 20.60 -19.73
N ASN A 59 7.07 20.26 -18.92
CA ASN A 59 8.39 19.94 -19.43
C ASN A 59 8.35 18.61 -20.19
N THR A 60 8.71 18.63 -21.47
CA THR A 60 8.69 17.45 -22.36
C THR A 60 10.04 16.72 -22.41
N ASP A 61 11.08 17.24 -21.75
CA ASP A 61 12.36 16.57 -21.66
C ASP A 61 12.21 15.29 -20.83
N SER A 62 12.47 14.16 -21.49
CA SER A 62 12.48 12.85 -20.86
C SER A 62 13.53 12.74 -19.74
N THR A 63 14.55 13.60 -19.72
CA THR A 63 15.60 13.66 -18.68
C THR A 63 15.41 14.81 -17.69
N ALA A 64 14.24 15.47 -17.71
CA ALA A 64 13.90 16.54 -16.76
C ALA A 64 14.13 16.19 -15.27
N PRO A 65 13.92 14.95 -14.80
CA PRO A 65 14.25 14.55 -13.42
C PRO A 65 15.76 14.54 -13.11
N TYR A 66 16.64 14.52 -14.10
CA TYR A 66 18.08 14.34 -13.90
C TYR A 66 18.72 15.51 -13.15
N LEU A 67 19.43 15.17 -12.08
CA LEU A 67 20.19 16.11 -11.26
C LEU A 67 21.67 15.70 -11.24
N LYS A 68 22.54 16.60 -11.71
CA LYS A 68 23.99 16.38 -11.81
C LYS A 68 24.70 16.77 -10.51
N ASP A 69 25.89 16.22 -10.32
CA ASP A 69 26.84 16.58 -9.26
C ASP A 69 26.26 16.51 -7.84
N VAL A 70 25.35 15.55 -7.64
CA VAL A 70 24.73 15.29 -6.34
C VAL A 70 25.71 14.58 -5.42
N SER A 71 25.77 15.04 -4.18
CA SER A 71 26.45 14.38 -3.06
C SER A 71 25.42 13.95 -2.03
N VAL A 72 25.43 12.68 -1.63
CA VAL A 72 24.57 12.16 -0.56
C VAL A 72 25.43 11.70 0.61
N GLU A 73 25.14 12.19 1.81
CA GLU A 73 25.79 11.81 3.06
C GLU A 73 24.83 10.97 3.91
N LEU A 74 25.35 9.87 4.48
CA LEU A 74 24.66 9.03 5.45
C LEU A 74 25.19 9.31 6.85
N ARG A 75 24.28 9.64 7.77
CA ARG A 75 24.53 9.75 9.20
C ARG A 75 23.70 8.71 9.95
N ILE A 76 24.33 8.00 10.88
CA ILE A 76 23.65 7.09 11.81
C ILE A 76 23.98 7.54 13.22
N ASN A 77 22.95 7.74 14.06
CA ASN A 77 23.07 8.24 15.42
C ASN A 77 23.91 9.52 15.50
N ASN A 78 23.60 10.47 14.62
CA ASN A 78 24.27 11.78 14.45
C ASN A 78 25.75 11.72 14.03
N LYS A 79 26.31 10.53 13.76
CA LYS A 79 27.67 10.35 13.27
C LYS A 79 27.67 10.22 11.74
N LEU A 80 28.52 10.98 11.06
CA LEU A 80 28.77 10.79 9.63
C LEU A 80 29.44 9.44 9.42
N ILE A 81 28.75 8.56 8.67
CA ILE A 81 29.23 7.22 8.36
C ILE A 81 29.98 7.25 7.04
N GLU A 82 29.34 7.77 6.00
CA GLU A 82 29.92 7.79 4.66
C GLU A 82 29.24 8.82 3.76
N LYS A 83 29.92 9.11 2.65
CA LYS A 83 29.31 9.69 1.46
C LYS A 83 28.91 8.53 0.54
N MET A 84 27.62 8.40 0.29
CA MET A 84 27.06 7.27 -0.46
C MET A 84 27.55 7.27 -1.91
N GLN A 85 27.63 6.08 -2.50
CA GLN A 85 28.14 5.89 -3.86
C GLN A 85 27.00 5.94 -4.88
N LEU A 86 27.20 6.66 -5.99
CA LEU A 86 26.31 6.62 -7.13
C LEU A 86 26.45 5.24 -7.81
N THR A 87 25.39 4.43 -7.80
CA THR A 87 25.40 3.09 -8.38
C THR A 87 24.77 3.04 -9.76
N GLY A 88 23.95 4.02 -10.13
CA GLY A 88 23.35 4.08 -11.45
C GLY A 88 22.44 5.28 -11.64
N VAL A 89 22.10 5.54 -12.89
CA VAL A 89 21.11 6.53 -13.29
C VAL A 89 20.11 5.84 -14.18
N ASP A 90 18.81 5.99 -13.89
CA ASP A 90 17.76 5.40 -14.71
C ASP A 90 17.86 5.96 -16.13
N SER A 91 18.15 5.06 -17.06
CA SER A 91 18.26 5.32 -18.49
C SER A 91 17.28 4.45 -19.30
N THR A 92 16.42 3.68 -18.62
CA THR A 92 15.53 2.71 -19.25
C THR A 92 14.57 3.41 -20.20
N LYS A 93 14.45 2.90 -21.43
CA LYS A 93 13.55 3.47 -22.45
C LYS A 93 12.07 3.22 -22.16
N GLN A 94 11.77 2.36 -21.19
CA GLN A 94 10.40 2.02 -20.79
C GLN A 94 9.80 3.05 -19.84
N SER A 95 10.60 3.87 -19.15
CA SER A 95 10.08 4.96 -18.33
C SER A 95 9.80 6.19 -19.18
N SER A 96 8.63 6.81 -18.98
CA SER A 96 8.26 8.09 -19.61
C SER A 96 9.15 9.24 -19.13
N ARG A 97 9.83 9.05 -17.99
CA ARG A 97 10.72 10.00 -17.32
C ARG A 97 11.97 9.25 -16.83
N ARG A 98 13.14 9.65 -17.32
CA ARG A 98 14.48 9.09 -17.06
C ARG A 98 15.33 10.07 -16.25
N GLY A 99 16.43 9.61 -15.69
CA GLY A 99 17.40 10.46 -15.00
C GLY A 99 17.34 10.42 -13.47
N VAL A 100 16.57 9.51 -12.87
CA VAL A 100 16.63 9.28 -11.43
C VAL A 100 17.99 8.65 -11.08
N SER A 101 18.74 9.26 -10.19
CA SER A 101 20.04 8.77 -9.73
C SER A 101 19.87 7.91 -8.49
N TYR A 102 20.53 6.75 -8.44
CA TYR A 102 20.48 5.83 -7.30
C TYR A 102 21.79 5.86 -6.54
N PHE A 103 21.71 6.20 -5.25
CA PHE A 103 22.85 6.17 -4.34
C PHE A 103 22.69 5.00 -3.38
N ARG A 104 23.77 4.25 -3.17
CA ARG A 104 23.80 3.09 -2.28
C ARG A 104 24.88 3.25 -1.22
N SER A 105 24.53 2.84 -0.01
CA SER A 105 25.42 2.72 1.13
C SER A 105 26.00 1.31 1.19
N VAL A 106 27.27 1.18 1.61
CA VAL A 106 27.84 -0.13 1.99
C VAL A 106 27.57 -0.46 3.46
N SER A 107 27.19 0.55 4.24
CA SER A 107 26.80 0.43 5.64
C SER A 107 25.31 0.09 5.80
N HIS A 108 24.97 -0.56 6.91
CA HIS A 108 23.62 -0.98 7.28
C HIS A 108 23.18 -0.29 8.58
N ALA A 109 21.89 0.06 8.67
CA ALA A 109 21.28 0.53 9.89
C ALA A 109 20.68 -0.64 10.67
N LYS A 110 20.65 -0.53 12.01
CA LYS A 110 20.04 -1.52 12.90
C LYS A 110 18.73 -1.00 13.48
N ILE A 111 17.94 -1.90 14.02
CA ILE A 111 16.77 -1.53 14.84
C ILE A 111 17.19 -0.55 15.94
N GLY A 112 16.46 0.55 16.07
CA GLY A 112 16.72 1.64 17.01
C GLY A 112 17.70 2.71 16.52
N ASP A 113 18.40 2.48 15.40
CA ASP A 113 19.30 3.50 14.84
C ASP A 113 18.50 4.68 14.30
N ARG A 114 18.98 5.90 14.60
CA ARG A 114 18.53 7.14 13.97
C ARG A 114 19.30 7.36 12.68
N VAL A 115 18.63 7.20 11.55
CA VAL A 115 19.22 7.32 10.21
C VAL A 115 18.85 8.67 9.61
N ARG A 116 19.86 9.42 9.17
CA ARG A 116 19.71 10.69 8.48
C ARG A 116 20.44 10.67 7.15
N LEU A 117 19.73 11.03 6.08
CA LEU A 117 20.29 11.23 4.75
C LEU A 117 20.28 12.72 4.42
N GLU A 118 21.35 13.22 3.83
CA GLU A 118 21.48 14.61 3.41
C GLU A 118 21.98 14.67 1.97
N ALA A 119 21.23 15.35 1.09
CA ALA A 119 21.54 15.47 -0.33
C ALA A 119 21.86 16.93 -0.68
N LYS A 120 22.98 17.12 -1.38
CA LYS A 120 23.50 18.43 -1.80
C LYS A 120 23.72 18.43 -3.31
N ALA A 121 23.32 19.51 -3.97
CA ALA A 121 23.60 19.76 -5.37
C ALA A 121 23.93 21.25 -5.60
N PRO A 122 24.82 21.59 -6.54
CA PRO A 122 25.20 22.98 -6.80
C PRO A 122 23.98 23.86 -7.14
N GLY A 123 23.87 25.01 -6.47
CA GLY A 123 22.83 26.00 -6.72
C GLY A 123 21.44 25.66 -6.16
N LEU A 124 21.29 24.53 -5.46
CA LEU A 124 20.05 24.10 -4.81
C LEU A 124 20.20 24.08 -3.29
N GLU A 125 19.08 24.24 -2.59
CA GLU A 125 19.03 24.07 -1.13
C GLU A 125 19.35 22.62 -0.76
N THR A 126 20.09 22.45 0.33
CA THR A 126 20.38 21.11 0.88
C THR A 126 19.11 20.53 1.48
N VAL A 127 18.75 19.31 1.08
CA VAL A 127 17.60 18.60 1.65
C VAL A 127 18.08 17.46 2.53
N TRP A 128 17.29 17.10 3.52
CA TRP A 128 17.57 15.98 4.41
C TRP A 128 16.29 15.28 4.85
N ALA A 129 16.42 14.01 5.22
CA ALA A 129 15.38 13.23 5.86
C ALA A 129 15.99 12.43 7.00
N GLU A 130 15.24 12.26 8.08
CA GLU A 130 15.67 11.52 9.27
C GLU A 130 14.52 10.66 9.79
N THR A 131 14.84 9.44 10.22
CA THR A 131 13.89 8.56 10.89
C THR A 131 14.63 7.63 11.84
N VAL A 132 13.89 6.91 12.69
CA VAL A 132 14.42 5.86 13.57
C VAL A 132 13.92 4.51 13.06
N ILE A 133 14.82 3.54 12.92
CA ILE A 133 14.42 2.18 12.49
C ILE A 133 13.57 1.56 13.60
N PRO A 134 12.27 1.29 13.34
CA PRO A 134 11.38 0.81 14.38
C PRO A 134 11.64 -0.67 14.70
N ALA A 135 11.33 -1.07 15.94
CA ALA A 135 11.40 -2.47 16.33
C ALA A 135 10.13 -3.21 15.90
N PRO A 136 10.22 -4.36 15.20
CA PRO A 136 9.06 -5.14 14.82
C PRO A 136 8.36 -5.77 16.04
N PRO A 137 7.05 -6.03 15.96
CA PRO A 137 6.36 -6.82 16.97
C PRO A 137 6.79 -8.28 16.86
N THR A 138 6.62 -9.02 17.97
CA THR A 138 6.72 -10.48 17.98
C THR A 138 5.34 -11.08 17.74
N ILE A 139 5.24 -12.06 16.84
CA ILE A 139 4.06 -12.91 16.71
C ILE A 139 4.18 -14.00 17.77
N GLU A 140 3.37 -13.92 18.83
CA GLU A 140 3.39 -14.88 19.93
C GLU A 140 2.61 -16.15 19.60
N LYS A 141 1.52 -16.01 18.86
CA LYS A 141 0.61 -17.11 18.52
C LYS A 141 -0.15 -16.82 17.23
N VAL A 142 -0.44 -17.86 16.46
CA VAL A 142 -1.40 -17.82 15.35
C VAL A 142 -2.38 -18.97 15.55
N ASP A 143 -3.65 -18.65 15.76
CA ASP A 143 -4.74 -19.64 15.74
C ASP A 143 -5.59 -19.45 14.49
N THR A 144 -6.21 -20.54 14.04
CA THR A 144 -7.12 -20.53 12.90
C THR A 144 -8.47 -21.10 13.29
N VAL A 145 -9.54 -20.52 12.72
CA VAL A 145 -10.90 -21.05 12.82
C VAL A 145 -11.50 -21.06 11.43
N THR A 146 -12.11 -22.18 11.04
CA THR A 146 -12.84 -22.29 9.78
C THR A 146 -14.33 -22.20 10.04
N TYR A 147 -15.04 -21.41 9.24
CA TYR A 147 -16.50 -21.31 9.29
C TYR A 147 -17.09 -21.15 7.88
N ILE A 148 -18.37 -21.43 7.75
CA ILE A 148 -19.08 -21.40 6.47
C ILE A 148 -20.02 -20.21 6.46
N THR A 149 -20.05 -19.47 5.35
CA THR A 149 -21.03 -18.39 5.11
C THR A 149 -21.72 -18.61 3.76
N PRO A 150 -23.04 -18.39 3.63
CA PRO A 150 -23.71 -18.49 2.34
C PRO A 150 -23.18 -17.45 1.36
N VAL A 151 -23.08 -17.83 0.08
CA VAL A 151 -22.78 -16.87 -0.99
C VAL A 151 -23.94 -15.86 -1.06
N GLN A 152 -23.63 -14.57 -0.82
CA GLN A 152 -24.64 -13.52 -0.96
C GLN A 152 -24.98 -13.32 -2.45
N SER A 153 -26.27 -13.15 -2.77
CA SER A 153 -26.73 -12.88 -4.14
C SER A 153 -25.99 -11.67 -4.72
N GLY A 154 -25.17 -11.89 -5.76
CA GLY A 154 -24.31 -10.87 -6.38
C GLY A 154 -22.80 -11.05 -6.14
N ASN A 155 -22.38 -11.86 -5.16
CA ASN A 155 -20.98 -12.27 -4.94
C ASN A 155 -20.58 -13.54 -5.72
N ASP A 156 -21.52 -14.11 -6.50
CA ASP A 156 -21.30 -15.26 -7.40
C ASP A 156 -20.12 -15.07 -8.36
N SER A 157 -19.72 -13.83 -8.61
CA SER A 157 -18.64 -13.50 -9.54
C SER A 157 -17.29 -14.11 -9.16
N TYR A 158 -16.98 -14.35 -7.88
CA TYR A 158 -15.62 -14.79 -7.51
C TYR A 158 -15.34 -16.20 -8.01
N TYR A 159 -16.20 -17.12 -7.61
CA TYR A 159 -16.11 -18.51 -8.04
C TYR A 159 -16.51 -18.68 -9.51
N TYR A 160 -17.52 -17.96 -9.99
CA TYR A 160 -17.91 -18.03 -11.40
C TYR A 160 -16.80 -17.50 -12.33
N ARG A 161 -16.07 -16.44 -11.95
CA ARG A 161 -14.94 -15.91 -12.74
C ARG A 161 -13.77 -16.88 -12.83
N TYR A 162 -13.57 -17.72 -11.81
CA TYR A 162 -12.43 -18.64 -11.76
C TYR A 162 -12.77 -20.04 -12.26
N TYR A 163 -13.91 -20.61 -11.86
CA TYR A 163 -14.33 -21.98 -12.19
C TYR A 163 -15.42 -22.06 -13.26
N GLY A 164 -16.14 -20.97 -13.56
CA GLY A 164 -17.30 -20.99 -14.46
C GLY A 164 -17.00 -21.30 -15.93
N ASN A 165 -15.72 -21.34 -16.32
CA ASN A 165 -15.27 -21.74 -17.65
C ASN A 165 -14.72 -23.18 -17.72
N ILE A 166 -14.68 -23.90 -16.60
CA ILE A 166 -14.16 -25.27 -16.57
C ILE A 166 -15.34 -26.23 -16.80
N PRO A 167 -15.33 -27.04 -17.87
CA PRO A 167 -16.39 -28.01 -18.13
C PRO A 167 -16.56 -28.98 -16.95
N ASN A 168 -17.81 -29.30 -16.61
CA ASN A 168 -18.17 -30.24 -15.53
C ASN A 168 -17.73 -29.83 -14.12
N ILE A 169 -17.49 -28.54 -13.86
CA ILE A 169 -17.28 -28.02 -12.50
C ILE A 169 -18.54 -27.30 -11.98
N THR A 170 -19.06 -27.79 -10.85
CA THR A 170 -20.07 -27.11 -10.05
C THR A 170 -19.39 -26.53 -8.81
N VAL A 171 -19.72 -25.29 -8.45
CA VAL A 171 -19.19 -24.62 -7.25
C VAL A 171 -20.25 -24.69 -6.15
N GLU A 172 -19.84 -25.04 -4.92
CA GLU A 172 -20.70 -25.01 -3.75
C GLU A 172 -21.28 -23.59 -3.49
N PRO A 173 -22.55 -23.45 -3.03
CA PRO A 173 -23.18 -22.15 -2.79
C PRO A 173 -22.75 -21.50 -1.45
N PHE A 174 -21.58 -21.89 -0.91
CA PHE A 174 -21.07 -21.42 0.36
C PHE A 174 -19.59 -21.00 0.24
N PHE A 175 -19.19 -19.93 0.93
CA PHE A 175 -17.78 -19.61 1.14
C PHE A 175 -17.29 -20.29 2.42
N ARG A 176 -16.20 -21.05 2.32
CA ARG A 176 -15.44 -21.46 3.50
C ARG A 176 -14.45 -20.37 3.84
N MET A 177 -14.70 -19.73 4.97
CA MET A 177 -13.90 -18.65 5.51
C MET A 177 -12.86 -19.23 6.45
N MET A 178 -11.64 -18.70 6.40
CA MET A 178 -10.64 -18.91 7.44
C MET A 178 -10.45 -17.62 8.22
N ARG A 179 -10.63 -17.70 9.53
CA ARG A 179 -10.29 -16.65 10.47
C ARG A 179 -8.92 -16.90 11.06
N LEU A 180 -8.08 -15.88 11.04
CA LEU A 180 -6.77 -15.87 11.67
C LEU A 180 -6.82 -15.00 12.93
N HIS A 181 -6.41 -15.58 14.05
CA HIS A 181 -6.14 -14.87 15.29
C HIS A 181 -4.63 -14.75 15.48
N ILE A 182 -4.09 -13.56 15.24
CA ILE A 182 -2.64 -13.30 15.24
C ILE A 182 -2.28 -12.52 16.49
N GLY A 183 -1.75 -13.20 17.50
CA GLY A 183 -1.31 -12.60 18.76
C GLY A 183 0.01 -11.85 18.57
N LEU A 184 -0.02 -10.54 18.79
CA LEU A 184 1.12 -9.64 18.68
C LEU A 184 1.54 -9.10 20.04
N ARG A 185 2.85 -9.03 20.26
CA ARG A 185 3.47 -8.29 21.36
C ARG A 185 4.50 -7.30 20.85
N THR A 186 4.44 -6.07 21.32
CA THR A 186 5.40 -5.03 20.97
C THR A 186 6.39 -4.81 22.11
N PRO A 187 7.62 -4.38 21.81
CA PRO A 187 8.48 -3.79 22.83
C PRO A 187 7.79 -2.57 23.43
N LYS A 188 7.95 -2.38 24.73
CA LYS A 188 7.39 -1.22 25.43
C LYS A 188 7.93 0.07 24.81
N SER A 189 7.04 0.92 24.35
CA SER A 189 7.36 2.24 23.78
C SER A 189 6.51 3.31 24.45
N ASN A 190 7.08 4.51 24.61
CA ASN A 190 6.34 5.69 25.04
C ASN A 190 5.73 6.47 23.86
N GLU A 191 6.04 6.05 22.63
CA GLU A 191 5.57 6.65 21.38
C GLU A 191 4.64 5.67 20.67
N SER A 192 3.71 6.21 19.86
CA SER A 192 2.82 5.39 19.02
C SER A 192 3.61 4.57 18.02
N ASN A 193 3.31 3.28 17.95
CA ASN A 193 3.88 2.37 16.97
C ASN A 193 2.94 2.20 15.77
N TYR A 194 3.55 2.01 14.60
CA TYR A 194 2.87 1.84 13.33
C TYR A 194 3.28 0.50 12.72
N PHE A 195 2.32 -0.20 12.14
CA PHE A 195 2.53 -1.54 11.64
C PHE A 195 1.95 -1.73 10.24
N GLY A 196 2.51 -2.68 9.51
CA GLY A 196 1.96 -3.23 8.29
C GLY A 196 1.69 -4.72 8.45
N LEU A 197 0.53 -5.18 8.01
CA LEU A 197 0.17 -6.59 7.88
C LEU A 197 0.20 -6.98 6.40
N ARG A 198 0.92 -8.03 6.07
CA ARG A 198 0.86 -8.69 4.76
C ARG A 198 0.59 -10.17 4.95
N ILE A 199 -0.35 -10.70 4.17
CA ILE A 199 -0.63 -12.13 4.12
C ILE A 199 -0.57 -12.58 2.66
N SER A 200 0.22 -13.62 2.39
CA SER A 200 0.41 -14.15 1.03
C SER A 200 0.49 -15.67 1.01
N LYS A 201 0.16 -16.26 -0.15
CA LYS A 201 0.38 -17.68 -0.42
C LYS A 201 1.87 -17.91 -0.75
N LEU A 202 2.47 -18.95 -0.17
CA LEU A 202 3.90 -19.24 -0.39
C LEU A 202 4.21 -19.95 -1.72
N ALA A 203 3.23 -20.56 -2.38
CA ALA A 203 3.47 -21.30 -3.61
C ALA A 203 2.91 -20.59 -4.85
N PRO A 204 3.58 -20.70 -6.01
CA PRO A 204 2.99 -20.28 -7.27
C PRO A 204 1.81 -21.20 -7.59
N SER A 205 0.70 -20.61 -8.02
CA SER A 205 -0.53 -21.29 -8.46
C SER A 205 -0.36 -22.21 -9.69
N SER A 206 0.88 -22.50 -10.08
CA SER A 206 1.28 -23.37 -11.20
C SER A 206 1.91 -24.69 -10.74
N SER A 207 2.01 -24.96 -9.44
CA SER A 207 2.42 -26.28 -8.94
C SER A 207 1.31 -27.30 -9.21
N PRO A 208 1.62 -28.51 -9.71
CA PRO A 208 0.62 -29.57 -9.83
C PRO A 208 0.01 -29.96 -8.47
N ASP A 209 0.71 -29.72 -7.36
CA ASP A 209 0.19 -29.95 -6.00
C ASP A 209 -0.90 -28.96 -5.57
N TYR A 210 -1.07 -27.86 -6.30
CA TYR A 210 -1.98 -26.74 -6.01
C TYR A 210 -2.87 -26.43 -7.22
N GLU A 211 -3.22 -27.48 -7.98
CA GLU A 211 -4.19 -27.40 -9.06
C GLU A 211 -5.53 -26.88 -8.51
N TYR A 212 -6.20 -26.01 -9.27
CA TYR A 212 -7.47 -25.38 -8.89
C TYR A 212 -7.42 -24.43 -7.69
N VAL A 213 -6.24 -24.09 -7.13
CA VAL A 213 -6.14 -23.06 -6.07
C VAL A 213 -6.43 -21.67 -6.65
N PRO A 214 -7.38 -20.90 -6.10
CA PRO A 214 -7.68 -19.57 -6.59
C PRO A 214 -6.43 -18.67 -6.64
N PHE A 215 -6.26 -17.88 -7.69
CA PHE A 215 -5.07 -17.01 -7.84
C PHE A 215 -4.98 -15.94 -6.73
N GLY A 216 -6.11 -15.32 -6.40
CA GLY A 216 -6.17 -14.27 -5.38
C GLY A 216 -6.29 -14.80 -3.95
N LEU A 217 -5.84 -14.00 -2.99
CA LEU A 217 -6.15 -14.14 -1.57
C LEU A 217 -7.00 -12.92 -1.15
N PHE A 218 -8.22 -13.16 -0.70
CA PHE A 218 -9.14 -12.09 -0.29
C PHE A 218 -9.12 -11.97 1.21
N ILE A 219 -8.57 -10.86 1.69
CA ILE A 219 -8.46 -10.56 3.11
C ILE A 219 -9.57 -9.59 3.47
N ASP A 220 -10.29 -9.87 4.55
CA ASP A 220 -11.33 -9.04 5.14
C ASP A 220 -11.00 -8.75 6.60
N THR A 221 -10.91 -7.47 6.93
CA THR A 221 -10.54 -6.96 8.25
C THR A 221 -11.66 -6.20 8.95
N GLN A 222 -12.88 -6.18 8.39
CA GLN A 222 -14.00 -5.41 8.95
C GLN A 222 -14.37 -5.79 10.38
N GLU A 223 -14.13 -7.03 10.78
CA GLU A 223 -14.44 -7.51 12.14
C GLU A 223 -13.39 -7.12 13.19
N ASP A 224 -12.25 -6.57 12.78
CA ASP A 224 -11.21 -6.12 13.71
C ASP A 224 -11.17 -4.59 13.77
N PRO A 225 -11.58 -3.99 14.90
CA PRO A 225 -11.71 -2.55 15.03
C PRO A 225 -10.38 -1.80 14.86
N ILE A 226 -9.23 -2.48 14.95
CA ILE A 226 -7.92 -1.85 14.76
C ILE A 226 -7.70 -1.30 13.35
N PHE A 227 -8.43 -1.84 12.36
CA PHE A 227 -8.38 -1.40 10.96
C PHE A 227 -9.48 -0.41 10.58
N ALA A 228 -10.35 -0.02 11.52
CA ALA A 228 -11.38 0.99 11.27
C ALA A 228 -10.76 2.38 11.02
N ASN A 229 -11.53 3.28 10.41
CA ASN A 229 -11.09 4.66 10.18
C ASN A 229 -10.94 5.41 11.51
N ASP A 230 -11.87 5.20 12.46
CA ASP A 230 -11.70 5.55 13.86
C ASP A 230 -11.74 4.29 14.75
N PRO A 231 -10.59 3.65 15.04
CA PRO A 231 -10.55 2.44 15.84
C PRO A 231 -11.14 2.58 17.25
N LYS A 232 -11.14 3.80 17.82
CA LYS A 232 -11.66 4.07 19.15
C LYS A 232 -13.19 4.25 19.17
N ASN A 233 -13.78 4.65 18.03
CA ASN A 233 -15.23 4.81 17.86
C ASN A 233 -15.81 3.89 16.76
N SER A 234 -15.10 2.81 16.45
CA SER A 234 -15.34 1.88 15.34
C SER A 234 -16.73 1.24 15.33
N PHE A 235 -17.45 1.27 16.45
CA PHE A 235 -18.85 0.83 16.53
C PHE A 235 -19.75 1.59 15.56
N PHE A 236 -19.56 2.91 15.40
CA PHE A 236 -20.36 3.70 14.46
C PHE A 236 -19.92 3.46 13.01
N ASP A 237 -18.62 3.37 12.74
CA ASP A 237 -18.09 3.05 11.41
C ASP A 237 -18.60 1.68 10.92
N ALA A 238 -18.65 0.67 11.79
CA ALA A 238 -19.18 -0.66 11.46
C ALA A 238 -20.68 -0.68 11.11
N ILE A 239 -21.45 0.33 11.56
CA ILE A 239 -22.89 0.47 11.27
C ILE A 239 -23.11 1.30 10.00
N PHE A 240 -22.29 2.31 9.75
CA PHE A 240 -22.53 3.32 8.72
C PHE A 240 -21.64 3.20 7.47
N GLU A 241 -20.51 2.49 7.53
CA GLU A 241 -19.57 2.31 6.41
C GLU A 241 -19.15 0.85 6.23
N LYS A 242 -19.52 0.24 5.09
CA LYS A 242 -18.91 -1.02 4.62
C LYS A 242 -17.55 -0.70 3.99
N ASN A 243 -16.52 -0.50 4.80
CA ASN A 243 -15.15 -0.34 4.33
C ASN A 243 -14.48 -1.70 4.18
N SER A 244 -14.82 -2.44 3.14
CA SER A 244 -14.10 -3.66 2.78
C SER A 244 -12.78 -3.30 2.10
N ARG A 245 -11.65 -3.40 2.81
CA ARG A 245 -10.32 -3.26 2.21
C ARG A 245 -9.84 -4.63 1.70
N TYR A 246 -10.09 -4.91 0.42
CA TYR A 246 -9.56 -6.08 -0.27
C TYR A 246 -8.11 -5.85 -0.71
N SER A 247 -7.18 -5.72 0.23
CA SER A 247 -5.75 -5.55 -0.06
C SER A 247 -4.92 -6.58 0.68
N GLY A 248 -3.91 -7.12 -0.01
CA GLY A 248 -2.91 -8.03 0.57
C GLY A 248 -1.94 -7.36 1.55
N SER A 249 -1.93 -6.02 1.61
CA SER A 249 -1.12 -5.21 2.51
C SER A 249 -2.01 -4.15 3.17
N LEU A 250 -1.96 -4.08 4.50
CA LEU A 250 -2.78 -3.18 5.32
C LEU A 250 -1.90 -2.51 6.37
N VAL A 251 -2.20 -1.28 6.74
CA VAL A 251 -1.48 -0.55 7.80
C VAL A 251 -2.38 -0.28 9.01
N PHE A 252 -1.82 -0.30 10.22
CA PHE A 252 -2.54 -0.06 11.48
C PHE A 252 -1.61 0.52 12.56
N THR A 253 -2.18 0.91 13.71
CA THR A 253 -1.43 1.49 14.84
C THR A 253 -1.62 0.67 16.12
N ASP A 254 -0.87 0.98 17.17
CA ASP A 254 -1.01 0.35 18.50
C ASP A 254 -2.14 0.92 19.38
N ASN A 255 -3.04 1.73 18.83
CA ASN A 255 -4.04 2.48 19.60
C ASN A 255 -5.02 1.62 20.43
N LEU A 256 -5.21 0.34 20.09
CA LEU A 256 -6.05 -0.62 20.82
C LEU A 256 -5.23 -1.66 21.61
N PHE A 257 -3.90 -1.57 21.60
CA PHE A 257 -3.04 -2.50 22.34
C PHE A 257 -3.23 -2.30 23.85
N LYS A 258 -3.27 -3.42 24.59
CA LYS A 258 -3.33 -3.43 26.06
C LYS A 258 -2.13 -4.19 26.58
N ASN A 259 -1.37 -3.58 27.49
CA ASN A 259 -0.12 -4.14 28.02
C ASN A 259 0.83 -4.58 26.90
N ASP A 260 1.03 -3.69 25.92
CA ASP A 260 1.91 -3.89 24.76
C ASP A 260 1.54 -5.12 23.91
N ALA A 261 0.28 -5.54 23.93
CA ALA A 261 -0.20 -6.69 23.16
C ALA A 261 -1.59 -6.48 22.55
N TYR A 262 -1.83 -7.14 21.42
CA TYR A 262 -3.12 -7.18 20.73
C TYR A 262 -3.25 -8.49 19.94
N THR A 263 -4.47 -8.96 19.70
CA THR A 263 -4.71 -10.11 18.83
C THR A 263 -5.49 -9.64 17.61
N LEU A 264 -4.84 -9.65 16.45
CA LEU A 264 -5.52 -9.33 15.19
C LEU A 264 -6.55 -10.41 14.87
N ASN A 265 -7.67 -10.02 14.29
CA ASN A 265 -8.73 -10.90 13.83
C ASN A 265 -9.01 -10.66 12.34
N VAL A 266 -8.48 -11.54 11.50
CA VAL A 266 -8.48 -11.34 10.03
C VAL A 266 -9.18 -12.49 9.35
N ASN A 267 -10.16 -12.19 8.51
CA ASN A 267 -10.88 -13.19 7.73
C ASN A 267 -10.26 -13.33 6.34
N ILE A 268 -10.22 -14.57 5.84
CA ILE A 268 -9.77 -14.91 4.49
C ILE A 268 -10.90 -15.65 3.80
N MET A 269 -11.37 -15.07 2.70
CA MET A 269 -12.47 -15.62 1.91
C MET A 269 -11.95 -16.60 0.84
N GLY A 270 -12.65 -17.73 0.70
CA GLY A 270 -12.43 -18.68 -0.40
C GLY A 270 -11.08 -19.39 -0.36
N TYR A 271 -10.47 -19.48 0.83
CA TYR A 271 -9.21 -20.21 1.00
C TYR A 271 -9.47 -21.71 0.84
N TYR A 272 -10.34 -22.29 1.67
CA TYR A 272 -10.76 -23.68 1.50
C TYR A 272 -11.84 -23.75 0.40
N THR A 273 -11.50 -24.32 -0.76
CA THR A 273 -12.46 -24.49 -1.85
C THR A 273 -12.67 -25.97 -2.09
N VAL A 274 -13.92 -26.36 -2.27
CA VAL A 274 -14.29 -27.69 -2.78
C VAL A 274 -14.80 -27.49 -4.20
N VAL A 275 -14.27 -28.28 -5.13
CA VAL A 275 -14.74 -28.31 -6.52
C VAL A 275 -15.34 -29.68 -6.80
N GLU A 276 -16.50 -29.71 -7.46
CA GLU A 276 -17.06 -30.95 -7.99
C GLU A 276 -16.46 -31.21 -9.37
N ILE A 277 -15.88 -32.38 -9.61
CA ILE A 277 -15.35 -32.79 -10.93
C ILE A 277 -15.96 -34.15 -11.25
N ASN A 278 -16.73 -34.26 -12.33
CA ASN A 278 -17.38 -35.52 -12.74
C ASN A 278 -18.23 -36.16 -11.60
N GLU A 279 -19.02 -35.37 -10.88
CA GLU A 279 -19.90 -35.83 -9.79
C GLU A 279 -19.16 -36.32 -8.52
N GLU A 280 -17.85 -36.05 -8.41
CA GLU A 280 -17.07 -36.30 -7.20
C GLU A 280 -16.56 -34.99 -6.59
N ASP A 281 -16.63 -34.87 -5.26
CA ASP A 281 -16.13 -33.72 -4.51
C ASP A 281 -14.62 -33.81 -4.30
N TYR A 282 -13.89 -32.76 -4.69
CA TYR A 282 -12.45 -32.63 -4.49
C TYR A 282 -12.15 -31.44 -3.59
N GLU A 283 -11.55 -31.71 -2.43
CA GLU A 283 -11.01 -30.65 -1.57
C GLU A 283 -9.71 -30.11 -2.18
N VAL A 284 -9.71 -28.83 -2.53
CA VAL A 284 -8.53 -28.17 -3.10
C VAL A 284 -7.47 -27.99 -2.00
N ARG A 285 -6.32 -28.64 -2.19
CA ARG A 285 -5.17 -28.48 -1.29
C ARG A 285 -4.60 -27.07 -1.43
N ASN A 286 -4.59 -26.31 -0.34
CA ASN A 286 -4.07 -24.94 -0.35
C ASN A 286 -2.59 -24.86 0.03
N PRO A 287 -1.81 -23.95 -0.58
CA PRO A 287 -0.43 -23.71 -0.20
C PRO A 287 -0.35 -23.01 1.16
N PRO A 288 0.71 -23.22 1.96
CA PRO A 288 0.87 -22.51 3.23
C PRO A 288 0.78 -20.99 3.06
N LEU A 289 0.22 -20.32 4.08
CA LEU A 289 0.22 -18.87 4.15
C LEU A 289 1.46 -18.36 4.87
N GLU A 290 2.00 -17.26 4.36
CA GLU A 290 2.98 -16.43 5.02
C GLU A 290 2.28 -15.21 5.61
N ILE A 291 2.53 -14.95 6.90
CA ILE A 291 2.04 -13.79 7.63
C ILE A 291 3.25 -12.96 8.00
N ILE A 292 3.31 -11.72 7.52
CA ILE A 292 4.36 -10.76 7.84
C ILE A 292 3.71 -9.59 8.56
N VAL A 293 4.22 -9.29 9.76
CA VAL A 293 3.89 -8.06 10.48
C VAL A 293 5.15 -7.22 10.63
N SER A 294 5.17 -6.10 9.92
CA SER A 294 6.30 -5.18 9.90
C SER A 294 6.03 -3.99 10.81
N ALA A 295 7.05 -3.46 11.47
CA ALA A 295 6.98 -2.13 12.06
C ALA A 295 7.37 -1.08 11.03
N LEU A 296 6.68 0.06 11.06
CA LEU A 296 6.81 1.15 10.12
C LEU A 296 7.24 2.42 10.86
N SER A 297 8.14 3.20 10.26
CA SER A 297 8.36 4.57 10.71
C SER A 297 7.09 5.41 10.52
N PRO A 298 6.87 6.48 11.30
CA PRO A 298 5.74 7.37 11.12
C PRO A 298 5.65 7.95 9.69
N GLU A 299 6.80 8.21 9.06
CA GLU A 299 6.90 8.74 7.70
C GLU A 299 6.38 7.73 6.67
N LEU A 300 6.86 6.49 6.74
CA LEU A 300 6.43 5.41 5.86
C LEU A 300 4.95 5.06 6.06
N TYR A 301 4.47 5.05 7.31
CA TYR A 301 3.05 4.82 7.60
C TYR A 301 2.16 5.87 6.92
N ARG A 302 2.51 7.16 7.05
CA ARG A 302 1.77 8.26 6.38
C ARG A 302 1.82 8.14 4.86
N TYR A 303 2.97 7.78 4.30
CA TYR A 303 3.13 7.56 2.87
C TYR A 303 2.20 6.45 2.36
N LEU A 304 2.21 5.29 3.01
CA LEU A 304 1.35 4.15 2.65
C LEU A 304 -0.14 4.49 2.83
N GLY A 305 -0.51 5.15 3.94
CA GLY A 305 -1.89 5.56 4.19
C GLY A 305 -2.42 6.58 3.18
N SER A 306 -1.55 7.45 2.64
CA SER A 306 -1.95 8.41 1.59
C SER A 306 -2.15 7.79 0.21
N ALA A 307 -1.55 6.62 -0.04
CA ALA A 307 -1.68 5.89 -1.31
C ALA A 307 -2.94 5.01 -1.38
N GLU A 308 -3.63 4.81 -0.24
CA GLU A 308 -4.87 4.05 -0.13
C GLU A 308 -6.14 4.93 -0.23
N LEU A 309 -6.00 6.25 -0.42
CA LEU A 309 -7.09 7.23 -0.58
C LEU A 309 -7.39 7.56 -2.05
#